data_AF-A0A9X0YKF9-F1
#
_entry.id   AF-A0A9X0YKF9-F1
#
_cell.length_a   1.000
_cell.length_b   1.000
_cell.length_c   1.000
_cell.angle_alpha   90.00
_cell.angle_beta   90.00
_cell.angle_gamma   90.00
#
_symmetry.space_group_name_H-M   'P 1'
#
loop_
_entity.id
_entity.type
_entity.pdbx_description
1 polymer ?
#
loop_
_entity_poly.entity_id
_entity_poly.type
_entity_poly.pdbx_seq_one_letter_code
_entity_poly.pdbx_strand_id
1 'polypeptide(L)'
;MYAIVEIAGQQFKVEKDQKVFVNRLASEEGDAVSFDNVLLIGDGDNVTLGAPAIDGAQVSAKILKHLQGDKVIVFKKKRRKGYRVKNGHRQALTEIVIESIAASGAKKAAPAKKAKKTTATKADDLKKIEGAGPKAAEALVNAGIDTFAKVANTPAEKLSEVLTAASSRLSHIVTETWPKQAQLAADGKWDELKVLQDKLDG
;
A
#
# COMPACT_ATOMS: atom_id res chain seq x y z
N MET A 1 0.92 22.40 23.39
CA MET A 1 1.15 22.57 21.94
C MET A 1 -0.03 22.03 21.15
N TYR A 2 -0.59 22.84 20.25
CA TYR A 2 -1.63 22.45 19.29
C TYR A 2 -1.22 22.89 17.88
N ALA A 3 -1.83 22.29 16.85
CA ALA A 3 -1.65 22.70 15.47
C ALA A 3 -3.01 22.83 14.75
N ILE A 4 -3.05 23.66 13.71
CA ILE A 4 -4.14 23.65 12.73
C ILE A 4 -3.58 23.00 11.46
N VAL A 5 -4.13 21.85 11.11
CA VAL A 5 -3.69 21.02 9.98
C VAL A 5 -4.82 20.82 9.00
N GLU A 6 -4.50 20.84 7.71
CA GLU A 6 -5.45 20.48 6.67
C GLU A 6 -5.43 18.96 6.43
N ILE A 7 -6.56 18.30 6.67
CA ILE A 7 -6.74 16.86 6.45
C ILE A 7 -7.93 16.67 5.50
N ALA A 8 -7.66 16.07 4.34
CA ALA A 8 -8.67 15.73 3.34
C ALA A 8 -9.60 16.92 2.98
N GLY A 9 -9.01 18.11 2.81
CA GLY A 9 -9.68 19.35 2.38
C GLY A 9 -10.38 20.13 3.48
N GLN A 10 -10.22 19.77 4.75
CA GLN A 10 -10.78 20.49 5.90
C GLN A 10 -9.71 20.76 6.95
N GLN A 11 -9.83 21.88 7.66
CA GLN A 11 -8.90 22.25 8.72
C GLN A 11 -9.36 21.71 10.07
N PHE A 12 -8.44 21.11 10.81
CA PHE A 12 -8.68 20.58 12.15
C PHE A 12 -7.70 21.21 13.13
N LYS A 13 -8.22 21.62 14.29
CA LYS A 13 -7.39 21.89 15.47
C LYS A 13 -7.05 20.54 16.11
N VAL A 14 -5.76 20.26 16.22
CA VAL A 14 -5.24 18.99 16.72
C VAL A 14 -4.26 19.20 17.86
N GLU A 15 -4.34 18.32 18.85
CA GLU A 15 -3.42 18.20 19.97
C GLU A 15 -2.85 16.78 20.04
N LYS A 16 -1.72 16.63 20.73
CA LYS A 16 -1.10 15.32 20.93
C LYS A 16 -2.08 14.37 21.66
N ASP A 17 -2.13 13.11 21.21
CA ASP A 17 -2.98 12.04 21.74
C ASP A 17 -4.49 12.27 21.56
N GLN A 18 -4.89 13.31 20.81
CA GLN A 18 -6.28 13.59 20.49
C GLN A 18 -6.80 12.65 19.39
N LYS A 19 -8.05 12.20 19.55
CA LYS A 19 -8.79 11.48 18.52
C LYS A 19 -9.64 12.43 17.70
N VAL A 20 -9.56 12.32 16.38
CA VAL A 20 -10.26 13.19 15.43
C VAL A 20 -10.93 12.34 14.36
N PHE A 21 -12.16 12.72 13.99
CA PHE A 21 -12.87 12.14 12.86
C PHE A 21 -12.64 12.99 11.62
N VAL A 22 -12.09 12.37 10.58
CA VAL A 22 -11.78 13.02 9.31
C VAL A 22 -12.50 12.32 8.16
N ASN A 23 -12.52 12.95 6.99
CA ASN A 23 -13.03 12.33 5.77
C ASN A 23 -12.28 11.02 5.47
N ARG A 24 -12.91 10.13 4.68
CA ARG A 24 -12.35 8.81 4.39
C ARG A 24 -10.93 8.91 3.80
N LEU A 25 -9.97 8.27 4.45
CA LEU A 25 -8.60 8.10 3.97
C LEU A 25 -8.46 6.77 3.22
N ALA A 26 -7.51 6.71 2.29
CA ALA A 26 -7.24 5.53 1.45
C ALA A 26 -6.35 4.47 2.13
N SER A 27 -5.61 4.85 3.18
CA SER A 27 -4.74 3.93 3.94
C SER A 27 -5.55 2.98 4.83
N GLU A 28 -4.92 1.89 5.26
CA GLU A 28 -5.56 0.82 6.03
C GLU A 28 -5.61 1.12 7.54
N GLU A 29 -6.43 0.35 8.27
CA GLU A 29 -6.53 0.48 9.73
C GLU A 29 -5.20 0.15 10.43
N GLY A 30 -4.83 0.99 11.39
CA GLY A 30 -3.55 0.92 12.08
C GLY A 30 -2.37 1.53 11.31
N ASP A 31 -2.56 2.04 10.08
CA ASP A 31 -1.52 2.73 9.32
C ASP A 31 -1.10 4.05 9.98
N ALA A 32 0.20 4.35 9.93
CA ALA A 32 0.70 5.66 10.25
C ALA A 32 0.54 6.57 9.03
N VAL A 33 0.01 7.76 9.23
CA VAL A 33 -0.24 8.77 8.20
C VAL A 33 0.38 10.08 8.66
N SER A 34 1.12 10.71 7.76
CA SER A 34 1.73 12.02 8.01
C SER A 34 1.04 13.10 7.19
N PHE A 35 0.79 14.25 7.81
CA PHE A 35 0.19 15.42 7.18
C PHE A 35 1.20 16.57 7.15
N ASP A 36 1.55 17.01 5.95
CA ASP A 36 2.56 18.04 5.73
C ASP A 36 1.95 19.46 5.72
N ASN A 37 0.64 19.58 5.46
CA ASN A 37 -0.04 20.87 5.37
C ASN A 37 -0.45 21.39 6.76
N VAL A 38 0.53 21.89 7.51
CA VAL A 38 0.30 22.53 8.82
C VAL A 38 0.27 24.04 8.65
N LEU A 39 -0.84 24.67 9.02
CA LEU A 39 -1.10 26.10 8.79
C LEU A 39 -0.70 26.97 9.98
N LEU A 40 -0.82 26.43 11.19
CA LEU A 40 -0.53 27.13 12.43
C LEU A 40 -0.03 26.14 13.47
N ILE A 41 0.93 26.55 14.29
CA ILE A 41 1.36 25.84 15.51
C ILE A 41 1.33 26.83 16.67
N GLY A 42 0.59 26.47 17.72
CA GLY A 42 0.54 27.22 18.97
C GLY A 42 1.21 26.45 20.10
N ASP A 43 2.23 27.05 20.71
CA ASP A 43 2.90 26.53 21.91
C ASP A 43 2.84 27.54 23.05
N GLY A 44 1.76 27.45 23.85
CA GLY A 44 1.46 28.42 24.90
C GLY A 44 1.20 29.80 24.29
N ASP A 45 2.02 30.78 24.68
CA ASP A 45 1.92 32.17 24.21
C ASP A 45 2.57 32.38 22.83
N ASN A 46 3.39 31.43 22.36
CA ASN A 46 4.05 31.52 21.06
C ASN A 46 3.17 30.90 19.98
N VAL A 47 2.71 31.72 19.02
CA VAL A 47 1.93 31.26 17.86
C VAL A 47 2.72 31.49 16.59
N THR A 48 3.02 30.40 15.89
CA THR A 48 3.65 30.43 14.57
C THR A 48 2.57 30.24 13.52
N LEU A 49 2.42 31.23 12.63
CA LEU A 49 1.45 31.22 11.53
C LEU A 49 2.20 31.00 10.20
N GLY A 50 1.69 30.09 9.36
CA GLY A 50 2.22 29.81 8.03
C GLY A 50 1.70 30.77 6.95
N ALA A 51 2.39 30.80 5.81
CA ALA A 51 1.99 31.59 4.64
C ALA A 51 2.33 30.86 3.33
N PRO A 52 1.51 29.89 2.85
CA PRO A 52 0.22 29.41 3.37
C PRO A 52 0.34 28.28 4.41
N ALA A 53 1.43 27.51 4.41
CA ALA A 53 1.74 26.47 5.38
C ALA A 53 3.11 26.76 6.02
N ILE A 54 3.43 26.10 7.14
CA ILE A 54 4.72 26.21 7.83
C ILE A 54 5.68 25.20 7.22
N ASP A 55 6.78 25.68 6.63
CA ASP A 55 7.76 24.80 5.98
C ASP A 55 8.44 23.86 6.99
N GLY A 56 8.41 22.56 6.67
CA GLY A 56 9.03 21.51 7.48
C GLY A 56 8.26 21.14 8.76
N ALA A 57 7.06 21.68 8.95
CA ALA A 57 6.13 21.20 9.95
C ALA A 57 5.43 19.93 9.47
N GLN A 58 5.15 19.01 10.39
CA GLN A 58 4.48 17.74 10.07
C GLN A 58 3.67 17.26 11.26
N VAL A 59 2.46 16.76 11.01
CA VAL A 59 1.64 16.07 12.02
C VAL A 59 1.60 14.59 11.68
N SER A 60 2.08 13.75 12.60
CA SER A 60 2.01 12.29 12.49
C SER A 60 0.79 11.79 13.25
N ALA A 61 0.02 10.93 12.60
CA ALA A 61 -1.17 10.33 13.14
C ALA A 61 -1.23 8.84 12.82
N LYS A 62 -2.05 8.10 13.56
CA LYS A 62 -2.35 6.70 13.30
C LYS A 62 -3.84 6.52 13.05
N ILE A 63 -4.17 5.75 12.03
CA ILE A 63 -5.55 5.36 11.76
C ILE A 63 -5.98 4.33 12.80
N LEU A 64 -7.05 4.62 13.53
CA LEU A 64 -7.62 3.66 14.48
C LEU A 64 -8.59 2.72 13.77
N LYS A 65 -9.57 3.29 13.05
CA LYS A 65 -10.59 2.54 12.33
C LYS A 65 -11.29 3.40 11.29
N HIS A 66 -11.97 2.72 10.37
CA HIS A 66 -12.93 3.36 9.49
C HIS A 66 -14.36 3.09 9.93
N LEU A 67 -15.21 4.10 9.84
CA LEU A 67 -16.61 3.98 10.24
C LEU A 67 -17.53 4.76 9.31
N GLN A 68 -18.83 4.50 9.47
CA GLN A 68 -19.87 5.31 8.89
C GLN A 68 -20.45 6.20 9.99
N GLY A 69 -20.60 7.49 9.69
CA GLY A 69 -21.26 8.43 10.58
C GLY A 69 -22.76 8.15 10.72
N ASP A 70 -23.41 9.00 11.48
CA ASP A 70 -24.85 8.87 11.73
C ASP A 70 -25.67 9.01 10.46
N LYS A 71 -26.81 8.32 10.43
CA LYS A 71 -27.70 8.34 9.26
C LYS A 71 -28.39 9.69 9.18
N VAL A 72 -28.01 10.48 8.18
CA VAL A 72 -28.71 11.70 7.82
C VAL A 72 -29.85 11.34 6.87
N ILE A 73 -31.07 11.78 7.18
CA ILE A 73 -32.23 11.55 6.33
C ILE A 73 -32.35 12.71 5.34
N VAL A 74 -32.10 12.44 4.07
CA VAL A 74 -32.33 13.37 2.97
C VAL A 74 -33.78 13.23 2.51
N PHE A 75 -34.65 14.10 3.02
CA PHE A 75 -36.05 14.16 2.63
C PHE A 75 -36.31 15.33 1.68
N LYS A 76 -36.83 15.03 0.48
CA LYS A 76 -37.21 16.02 -0.53
C LYS A 76 -38.71 15.92 -0.76
N LYS A 77 -39.45 17.03 -0.70
CA LYS A 77 -40.91 17.06 -0.94
C LYS A 77 -41.30 18.34 -1.68
N LYS A 78 -42.20 18.23 -2.67
CA LYS A 78 -42.85 19.38 -3.32
C LYS A 78 -44.33 19.42 -2.94
N ARG A 79 -44.79 20.54 -2.39
CA ARG A 79 -46.18 20.72 -1.94
C ARG A 79 -47.16 20.59 -3.11
N ARG A 80 -48.27 19.85 -2.93
CA ARG A 80 -49.36 19.65 -3.94
C ARG A 80 -48.92 19.00 -5.27
N LYS A 81 -47.71 18.46 -5.38
CA LYS A 81 -47.21 17.81 -6.60
C LYS A 81 -47.02 16.30 -6.47
N GLY A 82 -47.44 15.69 -5.37
CA GLY A 82 -47.25 14.25 -5.08
C GLY A 82 -45.79 13.84 -4.82
N TYR A 83 -44.81 14.61 -5.31
CA TYR A 83 -43.38 14.34 -5.16
C TYR A 83 -42.93 14.38 -3.69
N ARG A 84 -42.50 13.23 -3.18
CA ARG A 84 -41.78 13.04 -1.92
C ARG A 84 -40.75 11.92 -2.08
N VAL A 85 -39.52 12.12 -1.61
CA VAL A 85 -38.42 11.16 -1.64
C VAL A 85 -37.72 11.19 -0.29
N LYS A 86 -37.46 10.03 0.30
CA LYS A 86 -36.77 9.89 1.59
C LYS A 86 -35.61 8.91 1.43
N ASN A 87 -34.39 9.42 1.36
CA ASN A 87 -33.19 8.59 1.26
C ASN A 87 -32.34 8.76 2.53
N GLY A 88 -31.67 7.70 2.96
CA GLY A 88 -30.65 7.79 4.00
C GLY A 88 -29.28 8.04 3.38
N HIS A 89 -28.49 8.90 4.00
CA HIS A 89 -27.06 9.06 3.71
C HIS A 89 -26.27 8.75 4.98
N ARG A 90 -25.15 8.04 4.83
CA ARG A 90 -24.15 7.88 5.90
C ARG A 90 -22.80 8.25 5.33
N GLN A 91 -22.12 9.18 5.99
CA GLN A 91 -20.81 9.64 5.56
C GLN A 91 -19.74 8.62 5.96
N ALA A 92 -18.87 8.24 5.03
CA ALA A 92 -17.69 7.44 5.35
C ALA A 92 -16.62 8.33 6.02
N LEU A 93 -16.19 7.93 7.21
CA LEU A 93 -15.25 8.65 8.05
C LEU A 93 -14.09 7.75 8.47
N THR A 94 -12.99 8.36 8.87
CA THR A 94 -11.83 7.70 9.46
C THR A 94 -11.58 8.31 10.83
N GLU A 95 -11.44 7.47 11.84
CA GLU A 95 -10.98 7.90 13.16
C GLU A 95 -9.46 7.78 13.21
N ILE A 96 -8.80 8.90 13.48
CA ILE A 96 -7.35 8.97 13.64
C ILE A 96 -7.00 9.41 15.05
N VAL A 97 -5.84 8.97 15.54
CA VAL A 97 -5.21 9.50 16.75
C VAL A 97 -3.94 10.24 16.37
N ILE A 98 -3.73 11.43 16.93
CA ILE A 98 -2.56 12.26 16.66
C ILE A 98 -1.41 11.79 17.57
N GLU A 99 -0.30 11.37 16.99
CA GLU A 99 0.85 10.85 17.74
C GLU A 99 1.85 11.97 18.08
N SER A 100 2.15 12.84 17.11
CA SER A 100 3.12 13.92 17.30
C SER A 100 2.89 15.10 16.37
N ILE A 101 3.26 16.28 16.83
CA ILE A 101 3.31 17.52 16.05
C ILE A 101 4.79 17.93 15.99
N ALA A 102 5.34 18.11 14.80
CA ALA A 102 6.70 18.60 14.57
C ALA A 102 6.65 20.02 14.02
N ALA A 103 7.40 20.95 14.63
CA ALA A 103 7.34 22.38 14.32
C ALA A 103 8.29 22.85 13.22
N SER A 104 9.47 22.23 13.09
CA SER A 104 10.41 22.44 11.99
C SER A 104 11.41 21.28 11.94
N GLY A 105 11.88 20.91 10.74
CA GLY A 105 12.91 19.88 10.57
C GLY A 105 12.39 18.45 10.45
N ALA A 106 11.09 18.24 10.17
CA ALA A 106 10.62 16.94 9.73
C ALA A 106 11.27 16.60 8.38
N LYS A 107 12.32 15.79 8.41
CA LYS A 107 12.94 15.22 7.23
C LYS A 107 11.83 14.48 6.48
N LYS A 108 11.46 14.96 5.28
CA LYS A 108 10.44 14.40 4.40
C LYS A 108 10.63 12.89 4.31
N ALA A 109 9.95 12.14 5.17
CA ALA A 109 10.02 10.70 5.17
C ALA A 109 9.24 10.28 3.94
N ALA A 110 9.95 9.79 2.93
CA ALA A 110 9.34 9.04 1.84
C ALA A 110 8.36 8.04 2.47
N PRO A 111 7.15 7.86 1.90
CA PRO A 111 6.08 7.10 2.52
C PRO A 111 6.64 5.76 2.99
N ALA A 112 6.71 5.62 4.31
CA ALA A 112 7.16 4.40 4.94
C ALA A 112 6.12 3.33 4.61
N LYS A 113 6.39 2.57 3.55
CA LYS A 113 5.86 1.22 3.38
C LYS A 113 6.00 0.54 4.74
N LYS A 114 4.86 0.27 5.37
CA LYS A 114 4.80 -0.45 6.63
C LYS A 114 5.69 -1.69 6.54
N ALA A 115 6.74 -1.68 7.35
CA ALA A 115 7.52 -2.84 7.69
C ALA A 115 6.60 -3.83 8.42
N LYS A 116 6.02 -4.76 7.67
CA LYS A 116 5.62 -6.07 8.20
C LYS A 116 6.93 -6.80 8.48
N LYS A 117 7.26 -6.95 9.76
CA LYS A 117 8.40 -7.74 10.21
C LYS A 117 8.09 -9.22 9.98
N THR A 118 8.35 -9.68 8.76
CA THR A 118 8.56 -11.09 8.40
C THR A 118 9.74 -11.08 7.44
N THR A 119 10.92 -11.44 7.96
CA THR A 119 12.11 -11.92 7.24
C THR A 119 12.21 -11.51 5.77
N ALA A 120 12.92 -10.42 5.50
CA ALA A 120 13.40 -10.08 4.17
C ALA A 120 14.31 -11.20 3.64
N THR A 121 13.73 -12.14 2.91
CA THR A 121 14.42 -12.77 1.78
C THR A 121 14.17 -11.84 0.61
N LYS A 122 15.23 -11.30 0.00
CA LYS A 122 15.10 -10.55 -1.25
C LYS A 122 14.45 -11.50 -2.26
N ALA A 123 13.29 -11.15 -2.77
CA ALA A 123 12.69 -11.88 -3.87
C ALA A 123 13.61 -11.73 -5.10
N ASP A 124 13.90 -12.84 -5.76
CA ASP A 124 14.74 -12.85 -6.94
C ASP A 124 13.94 -12.46 -8.19
N ASP A 125 14.61 -11.92 -9.20
CA ASP A 125 13.96 -11.59 -10.47
C ASP A 125 13.76 -12.86 -11.32
N LEU A 126 12.65 -13.57 -11.05
CA LEU A 126 12.30 -14.83 -11.73
C LEU A 126 12.11 -14.68 -13.26
N LYS A 127 12.03 -13.46 -13.78
CA LYS A 127 11.98 -13.18 -15.23
C LYS A 127 13.28 -13.53 -15.96
N LYS A 128 14.37 -13.78 -15.22
CA LYS A 128 15.65 -14.23 -15.78
C LYS A 128 15.64 -15.69 -16.20
N ILE A 129 14.58 -16.43 -15.88
CA ILE A 129 14.36 -17.80 -16.36
C ILE A 129 13.65 -17.69 -17.72
N GLU A 130 14.23 -18.33 -18.73
CA GLU A 130 13.70 -18.35 -20.09
C GLU A 130 12.36 -19.09 -20.12
N GLY A 131 11.36 -18.46 -20.77
CA GLY A 131 9.96 -18.89 -20.72
C GLY A 131 9.17 -18.44 -19.47
N ALA A 132 9.83 -17.98 -18.39
CA ALA A 132 9.15 -17.46 -17.19
C ALA A 132 8.76 -15.98 -17.36
N GLY A 133 7.80 -15.73 -18.26
CA GLY A 133 7.30 -14.38 -18.53
C GLY A 133 6.67 -13.68 -17.29
N PRO A 134 6.35 -12.37 -17.38
CA PRO A 134 5.92 -11.56 -16.24
C PRO A 134 4.76 -12.15 -15.43
N LYS A 135 3.79 -12.77 -16.10
CA LYS A 135 2.62 -13.39 -15.45
C LYS A 135 2.93 -14.71 -14.75
N ALA A 136 3.89 -15.47 -15.27
CA ALA A 136 4.34 -16.69 -14.61
C ALA A 136 5.19 -16.35 -13.38
N ALA A 137 6.09 -15.36 -13.49
CA ALA A 137 6.85 -14.85 -12.35
C ALA A 137 5.93 -14.32 -11.24
N GLU A 138 4.88 -13.57 -11.59
CA GLU A 138 3.89 -13.09 -10.63
C GLU A 138 3.09 -14.24 -9.97
N ALA A 139 2.69 -15.25 -10.75
CA ALA A 139 2.00 -16.44 -10.24
C ALA A 139 2.87 -17.23 -9.24
N LEU A 140 4.16 -17.40 -9.52
CA LEU A 140 5.11 -18.09 -8.64
C LEU A 140 5.36 -17.32 -7.34
N VAL A 141 5.52 -15.99 -7.43
CA VAL A 141 5.66 -15.12 -6.25
C VAL A 141 4.40 -15.18 -5.37
N ASN A 142 3.21 -15.14 -5.98
CA ASN A 142 1.94 -15.26 -5.25
C ASN A 142 1.77 -16.64 -4.60
N ALA A 143 2.38 -17.69 -5.16
CA ALA A 143 2.43 -19.03 -4.57
C ALA A 143 3.53 -19.19 -3.50
N GLY A 144 4.27 -18.12 -3.17
CA GLY A 144 5.34 -18.14 -2.17
C GLY A 144 6.68 -18.70 -2.68
N ILE A 145 6.79 -18.95 -3.98
CA ILE A 145 8.00 -19.37 -4.70
C ILE A 145 8.65 -18.11 -5.27
N ASP A 146 9.31 -17.34 -4.40
CA ASP A 146 9.80 -15.99 -4.66
C ASP A 146 11.33 -15.90 -4.86
N THR A 147 12.07 -17.01 -4.79
CA THR A 147 13.52 -17.06 -4.98
C THR A 147 13.94 -18.13 -5.97
N PHE A 148 15.10 -17.96 -6.61
CA PHE A 148 15.68 -18.96 -7.51
C PHE A 148 15.90 -20.30 -6.80
N ALA A 149 16.33 -20.26 -5.53
CA ALA A 149 16.50 -21.46 -4.73
C ALA A 149 15.18 -22.22 -4.49
N LYS A 150 14.05 -21.50 -4.33
CA LYS A 150 12.74 -22.13 -4.18
C LYS A 150 12.25 -22.73 -5.50
N VAL A 151 12.45 -22.05 -6.63
CA VAL A 151 12.11 -22.59 -7.96
C VAL A 151 12.95 -23.82 -8.31
N ALA A 152 14.25 -23.80 -7.97
CA ALA A 152 15.16 -24.93 -8.20
C ALA A 152 14.77 -26.18 -7.41
N ASN A 153 14.27 -26.01 -6.18
CA ASN A 153 13.85 -27.12 -5.31
C ASN A 153 12.43 -27.61 -5.59
N THR A 154 11.65 -26.92 -6.43
CA THR A 154 10.31 -27.36 -6.84
C THR A 154 10.38 -28.17 -8.13
N PRO A 155 9.76 -29.36 -8.20
CA PRO A 155 9.72 -30.14 -9.43
C PRO A 155 8.89 -29.43 -10.51
N ALA A 156 9.26 -29.63 -11.77
CA ALA A 156 8.63 -28.99 -12.93
C ALA A 156 7.10 -29.22 -12.98
N GLU A 157 6.64 -30.41 -12.61
CA GLU A 157 5.22 -30.76 -12.54
C GLU A 157 4.45 -29.85 -11.57
N LYS A 158 4.97 -29.67 -10.34
CA LYS A 158 4.36 -28.77 -9.36
C LYS A 158 4.37 -27.31 -9.81
N LEU A 159 5.40 -26.88 -10.53
CA LEU A 159 5.43 -25.55 -11.13
C LEU A 159 4.32 -25.40 -12.18
N SER A 160 4.09 -26.41 -13.03
CA SER A 160 3.02 -26.39 -14.02
C SER A 160 1.60 -26.39 -13.39
N GLU A 161 1.42 -27.14 -12.30
CA GLU A 161 0.17 -27.17 -11.52
C GLU A 161 -0.13 -25.81 -10.89
N VAL A 162 0.88 -25.17 -10.29
CA VAL A 162 0.77 -23.82 -9.70
C VAL A 162 0.39 -22.78 -10.76
N LEU A 163 1.02 -22.83 -11.94
CA LEU A 163 0.69 -21.92 -13.03
C LEU A 163 -0.73 -22.14 -13.57
N THR A 164 -1.13 -23.39 -13.74
CA THR A 164 -2.48 -23.75 -14.22
C THR A 164 -3.56 -23.37 -13.22
N ALA A 165 -3.31 -23.57 -11.93
CA ALA A 165 -4.20 -23.13 -10.84
C ALA A 165 -4.30 -21.61 -10.74
N ALA A 166 -3.20 -20.88 -11.02
CA ALA A 166 -3.19 -19.42 -11.04
C ALA A 166 -3.95 -18.86 -12.24
N SER A 167 -3.82 -19.46 -13.42
CA SER A 167 -4.59 -19.08 -14.61
C SER A 167 -4.62 -20.18 -15.66
N SER A 168 -5.81 -20.47 -16.19
CA SER A 168 -5.99 -21.33 -17.37
C SER A 168 -5.25 -20.84 -18.62
N ARG A 169 -4.82 -19.57 -18.65
CA ARG A 169 -4.00 -19.01 -19.73
C ARG A 169 -2.52 -19.40 -19.62
N LEU A 170 -2.06 -19.90 -18.48
CA LEU A 170 -0.65 -20.28 -18.25
C LEU A 170 -0.43 -21.80 -18.39
N SER A 171 -1.47 -22.58 -18.69
CA SER A 171 -1.41 -24.04 -18.81
C SER A 171 -0.55 -24.56 -19.96
N HIS A 172 -0.28 -23.74 -20.96
CA HIS A 172 0.55 -24.10 -22.12
C HIS A 172 2.05 -23.86 -21.90
N ILE A 173 2.44 -23.30 -20.75
CA ILE A 173 3.84 -22.98 -20.46
C ILE A 173 4.56 -24.25 -20.01
N VAL A 174 5.64 -24.58 -20.71
CA VAL A 174 6.50 -25.73 -20.39
C VAL A 174 7.51 -25.32 -19.31
N THR A 175 7.43 -25.96 -18.15
CA THR A 175 8.25 -25.64 -16.96
C THR A 175 9.43 -26.58 -16.75
N GLU A 176 9.67 -27.52 -17.67
CA GLU A 176 10.68 -28.60 -17.54
C GLU A 176 12.11 -28.07 -17.30
N THR A 177 12.45 -26.95 -17.92
CA THR A 177 13.81 -26.36 -17.86
C THR A 177 13.99 -25.38 -16.70
N TRP A 178 12.91 -24.97 -16.04
CA TRP A 178 12.92 -23.90 -15.04
C TRP A 178 13.69 -24.26 -13.76
N PRO A 179 13.57 -25.48 -13.20
CA PRO A 179 14.35 -25.83 -12.01
C PRO A 179 15.87 -25.79 -12.27
N LYS A 180 16.30 -26.24 -13.45
CA LYS A 180 17.72 -26.25 -13.84
C LYS A 180 18.26 -24.85 -14.08
N GLN A 181 17.49 -23.98 -14.74
CA GLN A 181 17.84 -22.57 -14.92
C GLN A 181 17.87 -21.82 -13.59
N ALA A 182 16.88 -22.06 -12.72
CA ALA A 182 16.82 -21.47 -11.39
C ALA A 182 18.00 -21.91 -10.52
N GLN A 183 18.47 -23.16 -10.65
CA GLN A 183 19.66 -23.62 -9.94
C GLN A 183 20.92 -22.85 -10.38
N LEU A 184 21.15 -22.69 -11.69
CA LEU A 184 22.28 -21.91 -12.21
C LEU A 184 22.19 -20.43 -11.81
N ALA A 185 20.99 -19.86 -11.77
CA ALA A 185 20.74 -18.49 -11.30
C ALA A 185 20.97 -18.34 -9.79
N ALA A 186 20.58 -19.33 -8.99
CA ALA A 186 20.82 -19.37 -7.55
C ALA A 186 22.32 -19.50 -7.21
N ASP A 187 23.05 -20.27 -8.00
CA ASP A 187 24.51 -20.45 -7.88
C ASP A 187 25.31 -19.25 -8.45
N GLY A 188 24.63 -18.25 -9.04
CA GLY A 188 25.26 -17.06 -9.62
C GLY A 188 26.04 -17.33 -10.92
N LYS A 189 25.81 -18.48 -11.56
CA LYS A 189 26.51 -18.92 -12.79
C LYS A 189 25.84 -18.38 -14.04
N TRP A 190 25.86 -17.05 -14.19
CA TRP A 190 25.16 -16.35 -15.27
C TRP A 190 25.68 -16.68 -16.67
N ASP A 191 26.98 -16.98 -16.82
CA ASP A 191 27.58 -17.35 -18.12
C ASP A 191 27.11 -18.73 -18.59
N GLU A 192 27.04 -19.72 -17.68
CA GLU A 192 26.52 -21.06 -17.97
C GLU A 192 25.02 -21.03 -18.23
N LEU A 193 24.28 -20.19 -17.49
CA LEU A 193 22.85 -19.95 -17.72
C LEU A 193 22.61 -19.40 -19.12
N LYS A 194 23.38 -18.41 -19.56
CA LYS A 194 23.25 -17.81 -20.88
C LYS A 194 23.51 -18.84 -21.99
N VAL A 195 24.55 -19.67 -21.86
CA VAL A 195 24.83 -20.76 -22.81
C VAL A 195 23.71 -21.80 -22.84
N LEU A 196 23.05 -22.05 -21.70
CA LEU A 196 21.90 -22.95 -21.63
C LEU A 196 20.67 -22.32 -22.33
N GLN A 197 20.43 -21.02 -22.14
CA GLN A 197 19.33 -20.29 -22.78
C GLN A 197 19.50 -20.22 -24.29
N ASP A 198 20.70 -19.88 -24.76
CA ASP A 198 21.02 -19.84 -26.20
C ASP A 198 20.81 -21.20 -26.89
N LYS A 199 20.93 -22.32 -26.16
CA LYS A 199 20.66 -23.69 -26.66
C LYS A 199 19.18 -24.10 -26.60
N LEU A 200 18.37 -23.40 -25.82
CA LEU A 200 16.93 -23.66 -25.68
C LEU A 200 16.12 -22.81 -26.66
N ASP A 201 16.64 -21.64 -27.02
CA ASP A 201 16.02 -20.70 -27.98
C ASP A 201 16.37 -21.00 -29.45
N GLY A 202 17.46 -21.74 -29.70
CA GLY A 202 17.94 -22.13 -31.03
C GLY A 202 17.63 -23.58 -31.39
#